data_AF-A0A7C4VEK3-F1
#
_entry.id   AF-A0A7C4VEK3-F1
#
_cell.length_a   1.000
_cell.length_b   1.000
_cell.length_c   1.000
_cell.angle_alpha   90.00
_cell.angle_beta   90.00
_cell.angle_gamma   90.00
#
_symmetry.space_group_name_H-M   'P 1'
#
loop_
_entity.id
_entity.type
_entity.pdbx_description
1 polymer ?
#
loop_
_entity_poly.entity_id
_entity_poly.type
_entity_poly.pdbx_seq_one_letter_code
_entity_poly.pdbx_strand_id
1 'polypeptide(L)'
;MKRNQLIVREAVKVWIQDRESEGKERRERRLEKGHGRIEERDVLVVEAKELGAYLREGYGWPGVRGCGLMRNENPDVARFLHR
;
A
#
# COMPACT_ATOMS: atom_id res chain seq x y z
N MET A 1 21.87 -6.19 2.00
CA MET A 1 20.93 -6.09 0.86
C MET A 1 20.02 -4.85 1.01
N LYS A 2 20.57 -3.63 0.92
CA LYS A 2 19.84 -2.35 1.15
C LYS A 2 19.60 -1.50 -0.12
N ARG A 3 20.26 -1.82 -1.25
CA ARG A 3 20.17 -1.02 -2.50
C ARG A 3 18.87 -1.23 -3.29
N ASN A 4 18.25 -2.39 -3.16
CA ASN A 4 17.13 -2.83 -3.98
C ASN A 4 15.80 -2.19 -3.55
N GLN A 5 15.75 -1.67 -2.31
CA GLN A 5 14.53 -1.11 -1.71
C GLN A 5 14.02 0.13 -2.45
N LEU A 6 14.92 1.00 -2.94
CA LEU A 6 14.50 2.21 -3.64
C LEU A 6 13.86 1.86 -4.99
N ILE A 7 14.49 0.95 -5.74
CA ILE A 7 14.01 0.53 -7.07
C ILE A 7 12.66 -0.16 -6.97
N VAL A 8 12.51 -1.07 -6.01
CA VAL A 8 11.21 -1.74 -5.75
C VAL A 8 10.13 -0.73 -5.36
N ARG A 9 10.46 0.27 -4.52
CA ARG A 9 9.49 1.32 -4.15
C ARG A 9 9.06 2.16 -5.33
N GLU A 10 9.99 2.55 -6.20
CA GLU A 10 9.66 3.31 -7.40
C GLU A 10 8.82 2.48 -8.39
N ALA A 11 9.17 1.20 -8.60
CA ALA A 11 8.38 0.30 -9.44
C ALA A 11 6.95 0.12 -8.92
N VAL A 12 6.77 -0.03 -7.60
CA VAL A 12 5.45 -0.11 -6.97
C VAL A 12 4.67 1.21 -7.12
N LYS A 13 5.32 2.37 -6.97
CA LYS A 13 4.66 3.67 -7.16
C LYS A 13 4.15 3.86 -8.58
N VAL A 14 4.99 3.62 -9.58
CA VAL A 14 4.61 3.75 -11.00
C VAL A 14 3.44 2.82 -11.30
N TRP A 15 3.48 1.60 -10.80
CA TRP A 15 2.40 0.63 -10.96
C TRP A 15 1.07 1.10 -10.34
N ILE A 16 1.11 1.68 -9.14
CA ILE A 16 -0.09 2.22 -8.49
C ILE A 16 -0.66 3.38 -9.29
N GLN A 17 0.17 4.33 -9.75
CA GLN A 17 -0.27 5.50 -10.52
C GLN A 17 -0.94 5.12 -11.84
N ASP A 18 -0.40 4.11 -12.53
CA ASP A 18 -0.99 3.54 -13.74
C ASP A 18 -2.40 3.01 -13.45
N ARG A 19 -2.56 2.24 -12.36
CA ARG A 19 -3.86 1.62 -12.00
C ARG A 19 -4.87 2.57 -11.40
N GLU A 20 -4.43 3.64 -10.72
CA GLU A 20 -5.29 4.76 -10.33
C GLU A 20 -5.87 5.44 -11.58
N SER A 21 -5.05 5.65 -12.62
CA SER A 21 -5.51 6.25 -13.89
C SER A 21 -6.50 5.36 -14.65
N GLU A 22 -6.40 4.04 -14.48
CA GLU A 22 -7.33 3.06 -15.05
C GLU A 22 -8.60 2.84 -14.20
N GLY A 23 -8.68 3.42 -13.00
CA GLY A 23 -9.81 3.19 -12.07
C GLY A 23 -9.92 1.75 -11.56
N LYS A 24 -8.82 0.97 -11.56
CA LYS A 24 -8.79 -0.45 -11.13
C LYS A 24 -8.42 -0.60 -9.65
N GLU A 25 -8.60 0.46 -8.87
CA GLU A 25 -8.21 0.51 -7.47
C GLU A 25 -9.31 -0.07 -6.56
N ARG A 26 -8.94 -0.89 -5.58
CA ARG A 26 -9.84 -1.27 -4.49
C ARG A 26 -9.43 -0.50 -3.24
N ARG A 27 -10.25 0.44 -2.81
CA ARG A 27 -10.10 1.10 -1.51
C ARG A 27 -10.84 0.32 -0.45
N GLU A 28 -10.14 -0.04 0.61
CA GLU A 28 -10.69 -0.75 1.75
C GLU A 28 -10.37 0.03 3.02
N ARG A 29 -11.40 0.44 3.74
CA ARG A 29 -11.27 1.01 5.08
C ARG A 29 -11.30 -0.10 6.11
N ARG A 30 -10.26 -0.20 6.94
CA ARG A 30 -10.19 -1.14 8.05
C ARG A 30 -10.12 -0.39 9.37
N LEU A 31 -10.92 -0.85 10.32
CA LEU A 31 -10.83 -0.44 11.72
C LEU A 31 -10.17 -1.57 12.49
N GLU A 32 -8.98 -1.30 13.04
CA GLU A 32 -8.25 -2.27 13.86
C GLU A 32 -8.20 -1.78 15.30
N LYS A 33 -8.45 -2.68 16.25
CA LYS A 33 -8.31 -2.41 17.68
C LYS A 33 -6.97 -2.98 18.15
N GLY A 34 -6.01 -2.11 18.44
CA GLY A 34 -4.68 -2.49 18.93
C GLY A 34 -4.33 -1.74 20.22
N HIS A 35 -3.84 -2.44 21.24
CA HIS A 35 -3.33 -1.87 22.51
C HIS A 35 -4.14 -0.67 23.08
N GLY A 36 -5.47 -0.79 23.11
CA GLY A 36 -6.36 0.24 23.67
C GLY A 36 -6.71 1.41 22.74
N ARG A 37 -6.22 1.43 21.50
CA ARG A 37 -6.58 2.42 20.46
C ARG A 37 -7.37 1.79 19.33
N ILE A 38 -8.23 2.60 18.72
CA ILE A 38 -8.83 2.30 17.41
C ILE A 38 -7.93 2.97 16.38
N GLU A 39 -7.46 2.21 15.40
CA GLU A 39 -6.74 2.76 14.24
C GLU A 39 -7.65 2.65 13.01
N GLU A 40 -7.86 3.76 12.32
CA GLU A 40 -8.49 3.75 11.00
C GLU A 40 -7.38 3.67 9.94
N ARG A 41 -7.49 2.66 9.07
CA ARG A 41 -6.56 2.44 7.96
C ARG A 41 -7.32 2.48 6.65
N ASP A 42 -7.00 3.45 5.82
CA ASP A 42 -7.38 3.44 4.41
C ASP A 42 -6.31 2.70 3.62
N VAL A 43 -6.66 1.53 3.12
CA VAL A 43 -5.79 0.69 2.31
C VAL A 43 -6.25 0.77 0.87
N LEU A 44 -5.38 1.28 0.00
CA LEU A 44 -5.49 1.10 -1.43
C LEU A 44 -4.84 -0.24 -1.79
N VAL A 45 -5.54 -1.09 -2.54
CA VAL A 45 -4.99 -2.34 -3.07
C VAL A 45 -5.22 -2.39 -4.58
N VAL A 46 -4.13 -2.63 -5.31
CA VAL A 46 -4.12 -2.91 -6.75
C VAL A 46 -3.49 -4.28 -6.99
N GLU A 47 -4.03 -5.02 -7.95
CA GLU A 47 -3.47 -6.33 -8.34
C GLU A 47 -2.05 -6.16 -8.90
N ALA A 48 -1.13 -7.01 -8.45
CA ALA A 48 0.28 -6.90 -8.82
C ALA A 48 0.56 -7.38 -10.25
N LYS A 49 -0.17 -8.35 -10.81
CA LYS A 49 0.00 -8.90 -12.17
C LYS A 49 1.47 -8.93 -12.65
N GLU A 50 1.84 -8.12 -13.64
CA GLU A 50 3.19 -8.06 -14.23
C GLU A 50 4.25 -7.54 -13.25
N LEU A 51 3.90 -6.59 -12.37
CA LEU A 51 4.76 -6.19 -11.26
C LEU A 51 5.09 -7.39 -10.35
N GLY A 52 4.12 -8.30 -10.12
CA GLY A 52 4.36 -9.52 -9.37
C GLY A 52 5.42 -10.42 -9.99
N ALA A 53 5.39 -10.59 -11.33
CA ALA A 53 6.42 -11.33 -12.06
C ALA A 53 7.79 -10.64 -11.99
N TYR A 54 7.83 -9.32 -12.20
CA TYR A 54 9.03 -8.49 -12.07
C TYR A 54 9.70 -8.61 -10.69
N LEU A 55 8.90 -8.55 -9.62
CA LEU A 55 9.39 -8.68 -8.24
C LEU A 55 9.89 -10.09 -7.93
N ARG A 56 9.23 -11.12 -8.46
CA ARG A 56 9.69 -12.51 -8.33
C ARG A 56 11.04 -12.71 -9.00
N GLU A 57 11.18 -12.28 -10.24
CA GLU A 57 12.36 -12.56 -11.08
C GLU A 57 13.55 -11.65 -10.73
N GLY A 58 13.30 -10.36 -10.51
CA GLY A 58 14.37 -9.39 -10.22
C GLY A 58 14.80 -9.34 -8.76
N TYR A 59 13.93 -9.72 -7.83
CA TYR A 59 14.15 -9.48 -6.40
C TYR A 59 13.90 -10.71 -5.51
N GLY A 60 13.50 -11.84 -6.09
CA GLY A 60 13.25 -13.06 -5.34
C GLY A 60 12.07 -12.93 -4.38
N TRP A 61 11.05 -12.15 -4.72
CA TRP A 61 9.83 -11.96 -3.93
C TRP A 61 8.68 -12.76 -4.52
N PRO A 62 8.60 -14.09 -4.27
CA PRO A 62 7.55 -14.93 -4.82
C PRO A 62 6.20 -14.64 -4.16
N GLY A 63 5.13 -14.69 -4.96
CA GLY A 63 3.76 -14.68 -4.44
C GLY A 63 3.17 -13.29 -4.16
N VAL A 64 3.78 -12.20 -4.62
CA VAL A 64 3.17 -10.87 -4.56
C VAL A 64 1.92 -10.84 -5.45
N ARG A 65 0.74 -10.82 -4.82
CA ARG A 65 -0.56 -10.80 -5.52
C ARG A 65 -1.17 -9.40 -5.62
N GLY A 66 -0.80 -8.50 -4.72
CA GLY A 66 -1.26 -7.13 -4.70
C GLY A 66 -0.25 -6.21 -4.03
N CYS A 67 -0.35 -4.93 -4.36
CA CYS A 67 0.41 -3.85 -3.73
C CYS A 67 -0.48 -2.61 -3.60
N GLY A 68 -0.05 -1.60 -2.87
CA GLY A 68 -0.81 -0.37 -2.77
C GLY A 68 -0.35 0.54 -1.64
N LEU A 69 -1.18 1.53 -1.31
CA LEU A 69 -0.88 2.58 -0.35
C LEU A 69 -1.66 2.34 0.94
N MET A 70 -1.03 2.50 2.09
CA MET A 70 -1.70 2.53 3.37
C MET A 70 -1.59 3.93 3.94
N ARG A 71 -2.73 4.53 4.26
CA ARG A 71 -2.80 5.73 5.11
C ARG A 71 -3.28 5.29 6.49
N ASN A 72 -2.47 5.59 7.49
CA ASN A 72 -2.84 5.42 8.88
C ASN A 72 -3.34 6.77 9.38
N GLU A 73 -4.63 6.89 9.62
CA GLU A 73 -5.14 8.01 10.40
C GLU A 73 -5.16 7.58 11.86
N ASN A 74 -4.38 8.26 12.69
CA ASN A 74 -4.53 8.11 14.13
C ASN A 74 -5.74 8.96 14.54
N PRO A 75 -6.88 8.37 14.94
CA PRO A 75 -8.07 9.15 15.27
C PRO A 75 -7.84 10.06 16.49
N ASP A 76 -6.85 9.77 17.35
CA ASP A 76 -6.45 10.69 18.41
C ASP A 76 -5.83 11.96 17.84
N VAL A 77 -5.07 11.89 16.74
CA VAL A 77 -4.47 13.05 16.06
C VAL A 77 -5.51 13.77 15.19
N ALA A 78 -6.39 13.03 14.50
CA ALA A 78 -7.45 13.61 13.69
C ALA A 78 -8.44 14.45 14.52
N ARG A 79 -8.72 14.04 15.76
CA ARG A 79 -9.53 14.84 16.71
C ARG A 79 -8.87 16.16 17.12
N PHE A 80 -7.55 16.26 17.11
CA PHE A 80 -6.82 17.48 17.48
C PHE A 80 -6.64 18.44 16.29
N LEU A 81 -6.71 17.96 15.05
CA LEU A 81 -6.53 18.78 13.85
C LEU A 81 -7.83 19.43 13.34
N HIS A 82 -9.00 19.06 13.89
CA HIS A 82 -10.31 19.63 13.56
C HIS A 82 -10.84 20.59 14.66
N ARG A 83 -9.97 21.27 15.40
CA ARG A 83 -10.37 22.30 16.38
C ARG A 83 -9.88 23.68 16.01
#